data_AF-A0A852RHC6-F1
#
_entry.id   AF-A0A852RHC6-F1
#
_cell.length_a   1.000
_cell.length_b   1.000
_cell.length_c   1.000
_cell.angle_alpha   90.00
_cell.angle_beta   90.00
_cell.angle_gamma   90.00
#
_symmetry.space_group_name_H-M   'P 1'
#
loop_
_entity.id
_entity.type
_entity.pdbx_description
1 polymer ?
#
loop_
_entity_poly.entity_id
_entity_poly.type
_entity_poly.pdbx_seq_one_letter_code
_entity_poly.pdbx_strand_id
1 'polypeptide(L)'
;MTPLLRTRALIALTLAPAVTALGACGNAVSADVIGTTAVTLDEDGRPVAVVRVCDGEVDTIQLSGDRTGLADDEPNPVIGTWRATSGRDGTVELVLGGANAGWNGPEALTLADDRTYVVTAARSGADAEATQVSFSPAQLASLAPGQVVVRDGDVVARTDLDECAG
;
A
#
# COMPACT_ATOMS: atom_id res chain seq x y z
N MET A 1 56.77 45.47 44.54
CA MET A 1 56.61 44.41 45.56
C MET A 1 55.95 45.01 46.80
N THR A 2 54.61 44.96 46.88
CA THR A 2 53.71 45.13 48.05
C THR A 2 52.26 44.86 47.58
N PRO A 3 51.26 44.54 48.42
CA PRO A 3 50.79 43.17 48.63
C PRO A 3 49.28 42.92 48.39
N LEU A 4 48.91 41.63 48.49
CA LEU A 4 47.66 41.02 49.00
C LEU A 4 46.38 41.90 49.08
N LEU A 5 45.26 41.45 48.52
CA LEU A 5 44.21 40.71 49.27
C LEU A 5 43.05 40.27 48.37
N ARG A 6 42.43 39.17 48.80
CA ARG A 6 41.29 38.45 48.24
C ARG A 6 40.00 39.27 48.33
N THR A 7 39.20 39.27 47.27
CA THR A 7 37.72 39.31 47.39
C THR A 7 37.10 38.45 46.31
N ARG A 8 36.36 37.43 46.74
CA ARG A 8 35.58 36.52 45.90
C ARG A 8 34.32 37.24 45.43
N ALA A 9 34.01 37.16 44.14
CA ALA A 9 32.66 37.40 43.64
C ALA A 9 32.29 36.26 42.68
N LEU A 10 31.23 35.54 43.06
CA LEU A 10 30.61 34.44 42.34
C LEU A 10 30.08 34.90 40.99
N ILE A 11 30.40 34.18 39.91
CA ILE A 11 29.57 34.14 38.71
C ILE A 11 29.50 32.68 38.27
N ALA A 12 28.37 32.04 38.62
CA ALA A 12 27.96 30.77 38.06
C ALA A 12 27.42 31.04 36.66
N LEU A 13 28.06 30.48 35.63
CA LEU A 13 27.50 30.46 34.28
C LEU A 13 27.39 29.00 33.83
N THR A 14 26.21 28.44 34.08
CA THR A 14 25.72 27.19 33.50
C THR A 14 25.57 27.37 31.99
N LEU A 15 26.40 26.70 31.18
CA LEU A 15 26.18 26.56 29.74
C LEU A 15 25.69 25.14 29.44
N ALA A 16 24.46 25.07 28.92
CA ALA A 16 23.68 23.88 28.63
C ALA A 16 24.27 23.03 27.48
N PRO A 17 23.99 21.71 27.43
CA PRO A 17 24.33 20.86 26.29
C PRO A 17 23.41 21.15 25.11
N ALA A 18 23.97 21.51 23.96
CA ALA A 18 23.24 21.58 22.69
C ALA A 18 22.99 20.16 22.17
N VAL A 19 21.84 19.58 22.53
CA VAL A 19 21.29 18.42 21.84
C VAL A 19 20.37 18.94 20.74
N THR A 20 20.90 19.09 19.52
CA THR A 20 20.06 19.30 18.33
C THR A 20 19.58 17.94 17.84
N ALA A 21 18.51 17.46 18.45
CA ALA A 21 17.65 16.41 17.89
C ALA A 21 16.39 17.11 17.34
N LEU A 22 16.31 17.28 16.02
CA LEU A 22 15.12 17.63 15.22
C LEU A 22 15.52 17.39 13.76
N GLY A 23 14.82 16.62 12.94
CA GLY A 23 13.62 15.84 13.12
C GLY A 23 13.52 14.89 11.93
N ALA A 24 12.97 13.70 12.16
CA ALA A 24 12.61 12.80 11.09
C ALA A 24 11.54 13.48 10.22
N CYS A 25 11.93 13.96 9.04
CA CYS A 25 10.98 14.37 8.00
C CYS A 25 10.49 13.11 7.26
N GLY A 26 9.76 12.25 7.98
CA GLY A 26 8.88 11.28 7.36
C GLY A 26 7.47 11.82 7.50
N ASN A 27 6.88 12.34 6.43
CA ASN A 27 5.43 12.60 6.43
C ASN A 27 4.76 11.26 6.69
N ALA A 28 4.19 11.08 7.88
CA ALA A 28 3.32 9.95 8.15
C ALA A 28 2.05 10.17 7.33
N VAL A 29 2.02 9.62 6.12
CA VAL A 29 0.79 9.48 5.33
C VAL A 29 0.07 8.29 5.94
N SER A 30 -0.81 8.55 6.91
CA SER A 30 -1.61 7.52 7.57
C SER A 30 -2.95 7.40 6.86
N ALA A 31 -2.98 6.66 5.75
CA ALA A 31 -4.26 6.21 5.20
C ALA A 31 -4.88 5.21 6.19
N ASP A 32 -6.19 5.30 6.40
CA ASP A 32 -6.95 4.34 7.18
C ASP A 32 -6.93 2.99 6.45
N VAL A 33 -6.37 1.96 7.11
CA VAL A 33 -6.33 0.61 6.52
C VAL A 33 -7.68 -0.07 6.73
N ILE A 34 -8.45 -0.18 5.65
CA ILE A 34 -9.84 -0.66 5.68
C ILE A 34 -10.01 -2.11 5.23
N GLY A 35 -8.92 -2.81 4.94
CA GLY A 35 -8.98 -4.20 4.47
C GLY A 35 -7.66 -4.75 3.95
N THR A 36 -7.75 -5.90 3.27
CA THR A 36 -6.61 -6.59 2.65
C THR A 36 -6.86 -6.82 1.17
N THR A 37 -5.92 -6.43 0.31
CA THR A 37 -5.94 -6.76 -1.11
C THR A 37 -5.06 -7.98 -1.38
N ALA A 38 -5.54 -8.84 -2.26
CA ALA A 38 -4.84 -10.02 -2.73
C ALA A 38 -5.03 -10.19 -4.24
N VAL A 39 -4.20 -11.00 -4.88
CA VAL A 39 -4.33 -11.35 -6.30
C VAL A 39 -4.23 -12.86 -6.50
N THR A 40 -5.04 -13.38 -7.40
CA THR A 40 -5.00 -14.79 -7.85
C THR A 40 -5.31 -14.85 -9.35
N LEU A 41 -5.49 -16.07 -9.89
CA LEU A 41 -5.98 -16.29 -11.26
C LEU A 41 -7.40 -16.85 -11.24
N ASP A 42 -8.21 -16.48 -12.23
CA ASP A 42 -9.45 -17.19 -12.55
C ASP A 42 -9.15 -18.46 -13.39
N GLU A 43 -10.21 -19.18 -13.75
CA GLU A 43 -10.13 -20.41 -14.55
C GLU A 43 -9.56 -20.17 -15.97
N ASP A 44 -9.65 -18.95 -16.48
CA ASP A 44 -9.12 -18.53 -17.79
C ASP A 44 -7.65 -18.05 -17.69
N GLY A 45 -7.05 -18.06 -16.49
CA GLY A 45 -5.70 -17.57 -16.26
C GLY A 45 -5.60 -16.05 -16.22
N ARG A 46 -6.71 -15.33 -16.02
CA ARG A 46 -6.71 -13.86 -15.87
C ARG A 46 -6.50 -13.48 -14.40
N PRO A 47 -5.69 -12.45 -14.12
CA PRO A 47 -5.54 -11.94 -12.75
C PRO A 47 -6.88 -11.46 -12.16
N VAL A 48 -7.15 -11.85 -10.93
CA VAL A 48 -8.31 -11.42 -10.15
C VAL A 48 -7.82 -10.70 -8.91
N ALA A 49 -8.23 -9.44 -8.75
CA ALA A 49 -8.09 -8.73 -7.49
C ALA A 49 -9.17 -9.23 -6.51
N VAL A 50 -8.74 -9.70 -5.35
CA VAL A 50 -9.61 -10.13 -4.25
C VAL A 50 -9.37 -9.16 -3.10
N VAL A 51 -10.40 -8.45 -2.67
CA VAL A 51 -10.31 -7.49 -1.57
C VAL A 51 -11.20 -7.97 -0.45
N ARG A 52 -10.62 -8.23 0.73
CA ARG A 52 -11.39 -8.35 1.96
C ARG A 52 -11.53 -6.96 2.57
N VAL A 53 -12.72 -6.39 2.55
CA VAL A 53 -13.06 -5.14 3.21
C VAL A 53 -13.48 -5.43 4.65
N CYS A 54 -12.79 -4.82 5.59
CA CYS A 54 -12.95 -5.03 7.02
C CYS A 54 -13.64 -3.87 7.72
N ASP A 55 -13.44 -2.66 7.23
CA ASP A 55 -14.18 -1.48 7.67
C ASP A 55 -14.69 -0.71 6.46
N GLY A 56 -15.92 -0.22 6.55
CA GLY A 56 -16.47 0.61 5.49
C GLY A 56 -16.69 -0.10 4.16
N GLU A 57 -16.17 0.50 3.09
CA GLU A 57 -16.41 0.08 1.71
C GLU A 57 -15.26 0.48 0.78
N VAL A 58 -15.07 -0.24 -0.32
CA VAL A 58 -14.19 0.13 -1.43
C VAL A 58 -15.02 0.38 -2.69
N ASP A 59 -14.58 1.32 -3.52
CA ASP A 59 -15.22 1.61 -4.81
C ASP A 59 -14.21 1.77 -5.96
N THR A 60 -12.91 1.73 -5.66
CA THR A 60 -11.84 1.95 -6.62
C THR A 60 -10.82 0.82 -6.48
N ILE A 61 -10.51 0.14 -7.59
CA ILE A 61 -9.38 -0.77 -7.70
C ILE A 61 -8.45 -0.19 -8.76
N GLN A 62 -7.17 -0.03 -8.45
CA GLN A 62 -6.18 0.48 -9.40
C GLN A 62 -5.05 -0.53 -9.56
N LEU A 63 -4.64 -0.73 -10.81
CA LEU A 63 -3.45 -1.48 -11.18
C LEU A 63 -2.40 -0.49 -11.67
N SER A 64 -1.22 -0.55 -11.07
CA SER A 64 -0.06 0.26 -11.45
C SER A 64 1.15 -0.64 -11.77
N GLY A 65 2.05 -0.15 -12.60
CA GLY A 65 3.37 -0.76 -12.77
C GLY A 65 4.26 -0.55 -11.54
N ASP A 66 5.40 -1.23 -11.51
CA ASP A 66 6.46 -0.98 -10.55
C ASP A 66 7.15 0.38 -10.73
N ARG A 67 8.13 0.67 -9.87
CA ARG A 67 8.95 1.88 -9.90
C ARG A 67 10.22 1.75 -10.73
N THR A 68 10.35 0.68 -11.51
CA THR A 68 11.59 0.39 -12.23
C THR A 68 11.85 1.47 -13.28
N GLY A 69 12.92 2.25 -13.09
CA GLY A 69 13.33 3.32 -13.99
C GLY A 69 12.67 4.69 -13.74
N LEU A 70 11.94 4.85 -12.63
CA LEU A 70 11.29 6.10 -12.25
C LEU A 70 12.16 6.92 -11.29
N ALA A 71 11.99 8.24 -11.29
CA ALA A 71 12.56 9.12 -10.27
C ALA A 71 11.86 8.94 -8.90
N ASP A 72 12.51 9.38 -7.82
CA ASP A 72 11.99 9.20 -6.44
C ASP A 72 10.61 9.84 -6.22
N ASP A 73 10.34 10.95 -6.91
CA ASP A 73 9.08 11.71 -6.84
C ASP A 73 8.10 11.38 -7.97
N GLU A 74 8.50 10.54 -8.93
CA GLU A 74 7.65 10.14 -10.04
C GLU A 74 6.66 9.05 -9.59
N PRO A 75 5.35 9.20 -9.83
CA PRO A 75 4.35 8.20 -9.46
C PRO A 75 4.46 6.95 -10.33
N ASN A 76 4.06 5.80 -9.79
CA ASN A 76 3.97 4.57 -10.57
C ASN A 76 3.01 4.74 -11.75
N PRO A 77 3.34 4.23 -12.96
CA PRO A 77 2.47 4.33 -14.12
C PRO A 77 1.17 3.57 -13.87
N VAL A 78 0.03 4.24 -14.03
CA VAL A 78 -1.30 3.62 -13.93
C VAL A 78 -1.60 2.85 -15.20
N ILE A 79 -1.92 1.57 -15.05
CA ILE A 79 -2.24 0.66 -16.15
C ILE A 79 -3.76 0.54 -16.32
N GLY A 80 -4.48 0.52 -15.19
CA GLY A 80 -5.93 0.45 -15.19
C GLY A 80 -6.52 0.95 -13.89
N THR A 81 -7.72 1.51 -13.99
CA THR A 81 -8.54 1.88 -12.84
C THR A 81 -9.95 1.37 -13.08
N TRP A 82 -10.47 0.61 -12.13
CA TRP A 82 -11.85 0.16 -12.10
C TRP A 82 -12.58 0.93 -11.01
N ARG A 83 -13.76 1.46 -11.34
CA ARG A 83 -14.64 2.19 -10.43
C ARG A 83 -15.99 1.52 -10.33
N ALA A 84 -16.39 1.15 -9.13
CA ALA A 84 -17.68 0.56 -8.86
C ALA A 84 -18.78 1.62 -8.99
N THR A 85 -19.99 1.20 -9.40
CA THR A 85 -21.15 2.11 -9.45
C THR A 85 -21.62 2.55 -8.05
N SER A 86 -21.27 1.78 -7.03
CA SER A 86 -21.51 2.04 -5.60
C SER A 86 -20.42 1.36 -4.78
N GLY A 87 -20.20 1.80 -3.54
CA GLY A 87 -19.27 1.16 -2.62
C GLY A 87 -19.62 -0.32 -2.37
N ARG A 88 -18.59 -1.10 -2.08
CA ARG A 88 -18.61 -2.55 -1.90
C ARG A 88 -17.96 -2.91 -0.57
N ASP A 89 -18.61 -3.75 0.22
CA ASP A 89 -18.12 -4.29 1.49
C ASP A 89 -17.89 -5.81 1.40
N GLY A 90 -17.42 -6.41 2.49
CA GLY A 90 -17.16 -7.85 2.56
C GLY A 90 -16.03 -8.29 1.60
N THR A 91 -16.23 -9.40 0.90
CA THR A 91 -15.26 -9.91 -0.08
C THR A 91 -15.64 -9.44 -1.48
N VAL A 92 -14.76 -8.66 -2.10
CA VAL A 92 -14.91 -8.09 -3.44
C VAL A 92 -13.96 -8.79 -4.40
N GLU A 93 -14.47 -9.22 -5.54
CA GLU A 93 -13.66 -9.85 -6.59
C GLU A 93 -13.81 -9.08 -7.90
N LEU A 94 -12.68 -8.81 -8.55
CA LEU A 94 -12.63 -8.11 -9.82
C LEU A 94 -11.61 -8.76 -10.75
N VAL A 95 -12.06 -9.20 -11.93
CA VAL A 95 -11.17 -9.72 -12.98
C VAL A 95 -10.47 -8.54 -13.65
N LEU A 96 -9.15 -8.47 -13.52
CA LEU A 96 -8.35 -7.42 -14.15
C LEU A 96 -8.32 -7.62 -15.66
N GLY A 97 -8.80 -6.63 -16.40
CA GLY A 97 -8.90 -6.72 -17.86
C GLY A 97 -10.04 -7.60 -18.35
N GLY A 98 -11.17 -7.59 -17.64
CA GLY A 98 -12.41 -8.24 -18.05
C GLY A 98 -13.64 -7.36 -17.80
N ALA A 99 -14.78 -7.76 -18.36
CA ALA A 99 -16.07 -7.15 -18.06
C ALA A 99 -16.51 -7.55 -16.64
N ASN A 100 -16.72 -6.57 -15.77
CA ASN A 100 -17.09 -6.78 -14.37
C ASN A 100 -18.43 -6.10 -14.08
N ALA A 101 -19.41 -6.85 -13.58
CA ALA A 101 -20.76 -6.31 -13.34
C ALA A 101 -20.74 -5.18 -12.29
N GLY A 102 -21.24 -4.00 -12.66
CA GLY A 102 -21.28 -2.84 -11.78
C GLY A 102 -19.91 -2.21 -11.49
N TRP A 103 -18.95 -2.42 -12.39
CA TRP A 103 -17.66 -1.74 -12.44
C TRP A 103 -17.45 -1.12 -13.82
N ASN A 104 -16.81 0.04 -13.84
CA ASN A 104 -16.35 0.70 -15.07
C ASN A 104 -14.82 0.71 -15.07
N GLY A 105 -14.19 0.19 -16.11
CA GLY A 105 -12.73 0.15 -16.23
C GLY A 105 -12.31 -0.59 -17.50
N PRO A 106 -11.01 -0.84 -17.67
CA PRO A 106 -10.51 -1.59 -18.82
C PRO A 106 -11.10 -3.01 -18.88
N GLU A 107 -11.62 -3.37 -20.05
CA GLU A 107 -12.15 -4.72 -20.35
C GLU A 107 -11.12 -5.64 -20.99
N ALA A 108 -9.90 -5.15 -21.21
CA ALA A 108 -8.77 -5.91 -21.69
C ALA A 108 -7.49 -5.39 -21.05
N LEU A 109 -6.56 -6.30 -20.80
CA LEU A 109 -5.28 -6.00 -20.17
C LEU A 109 -4.20 -6.92 -20.75
N THR A 110 -2.99 -6.40 -20.90
CA THR A 110 -1.81 -7.19 -21.23
C THR A 110 -0.73 -6.89 -20.21
N LEU A 111 -0.27 -7.93 -19.53
CA LEU A 111 0.82 -7.85 -18.55
C LEU A 111 2.03 -8.57 -19.11
N ALA A 112 3.20 -7.99 -18.89
CA ALA A 112 4.48 -8.60 -19.25
C ALA A 112 4.94 -9.51 -18.10
N ASP A 113 5.36 -10.72 -18.42
CA ASP A 113 5.72 -11.75 -17.44
C ASP A 113 6.92 -11.37 -16.57
N ASP A 114 7.79 -10.49 -17.07
CA ASP A 114 9.02 -10.02 -16.43
C ASP A 114 8.86 -8.72 -15.64
N ARG A 115 7.62 -8.28 -15.41
CA ARG A 115 7.30 -7.04 -14.68
C ARG A 115 6.56 -7.33 -13.37
N THR A 116 6.79 -6.45 -12.41
CA THR A 116 6.00 -6.38 -11.18
C THR A 116 4.91 -5.32 -11.31
N TYR A 117 3.75 -5.64 -10.76
CA TYR A 117 2.57 -4.80 -10.74
C TYR A 117 2.05 -4.64 -9.31
N VAL A 118 1.38 -3.54 -9.04
CA VAL A 118 0.79 -3.22 -7.73
C VAL A 118 -0.71 -3.04 -7.90
N VAL A 119 -1.50 -3.73 -7.08
CA VAL A 119 -2.95 -3.49 -6.95
C VAL A 119 -3.21 -2.76 -5.64
N THR A 120 -3.98 -1.68 -5.74
CA THR A 120 -4.56 -0.98 -4.60
C THR A 120 -6.08 -1.02 -4.70
N ALA A 121 -6.75 -1.10 -3.55
CA ALA A 121 -8.19 -0.97 -3.44
C ALA A 121 -8.52 0.10 -2.39
N ALA A 122 -9.37 1.05 -2.73
CA ALA A 122 -9.60 2.23 -1.92
C ALA A 122 -11.06 2.71 -1.95
N ARG A 123 -11.39 3.55 -0.96
CA ARG A 123 -12.61 4.36 -0.96
C ARG A 123 -12.31 5.70 -1.62
N SER A 124 -13.01 6.02 -2.71
CA SER A 124 -12.86 7.31 -3.36
C SER A 124 -13.30 8.47 -2.44
N GLY A 125 -12.53 9.57 -2.45
CA GLY A 125 -12.83 10.76 -1.65
C GLY A 125 -12.49 10.65 -0.16
N ALA A 126 -11.88 9.54 0.28
CA ALA A 126 -11.35 9.35 1.63
C ALA A 126 -9.88 8.94 1.58
N ASP A 127 -9.16 9.18 2.68
CA ASP A 127 -7.81 8.66 2.88
C ASP A 127 -7.91 7.26 3.51
N ALA A 128 -8.51 6.32 2.76
CA ALA A 128 -8.83 4.97 3.24
C ALA A 128 -8.63 3.93 2.14
N GLU A 129 -7.77 2.95 2.40
CA GLU A 129 -7.40 1.89 1.46
C GLU A 129 -7.22 0.53 2.13
N ALA A 130 -7.49 -0.54 1.39
CA ALA A 130 -7.03 -1.86 1.76
C ALA A 130 -5.51 -1.93 1.53
N THR A 131 -4.82 -2.83 2.25
CA THR A 131 -3.39 -3.05 2.04
C THR A 131 -3.10 -3.36 0.58
N GLN A 132 -2.05 -2.74 0.05
CA GLN A 132 -1.61 -2.96 -1.33
C GLN A 132 -0.91 -4.31 -1.49
N VAL A 133 -1.01 -4.87 -2.70
CA VAL A 133 -0.35 -6.14 -3.07
C VAL A 133 0.50 -5.93 -4.31
N SER A 134 1.72 -6.47 -4.26
CA SER A 134 2.61 -6.54 -5.42
C SER A 134 2.66 -7.97 -5.95
N PHE A 135 2.64 -8.15 -7.27
CA PHE A 135 2.70 -9.46 -7.90
C PHE A 135 3.41 -9.40 -9.26
N SER A 136 3.86 -10.56 -9.76
CA SER A 136 4.21 -10.75 -11.17
C SER A 136 3.32 -11.81 -11.82
N PRO A 137 3.07 -11.77 -13.14
CA PRO A 137 2.30 -12.82 -13.81
C PRO A 137 2.92 -14.21 -13.62
N ALA A 138 4.25 -14.32 -13.63
CA ALA A 138 4.97 -15.56 -13.37
C ALA A 138 4.71 -16.12 -11.97
N GLN A 139 4.58 -15.25 -10.95
CA GLN A 139 4.22 -15.66 -9.60
C GLN A 139 2.80 -16.21 -9.55
N LEU A 140 1.83 -15.50 -10.16
CA LEU A 140 0.44 -15.95 -10.21
C LEU A 140 0.29 -17.32 -10.88
N ALA A 141 1.04 -17.56 -11.95
CA ALA A 141 1.06 -18.84 -12.65
C ALA A 141 1.62 -20.01 -11.80
N SER A 142 2.34 -19.71 -10.72
CA SER A 142 2.90 -20.71 -9.80
C SER A 142 1.99 -21.05 -8.62
N LEU A 143 0.86 -20.35 -8.46
CA LEU A 143 -0.07 -20.57 -7.35
C LEU A 143 -0.73 -21.95 -7.45
N ALA A 144 -0.81 -22.65 -6.33
CA ALA A 144 -1.69 -23.81 -6.19
C ALA A 144 -3.17 -23.38 -6.12
N PRO A 145 -4.13 -24.26 -6.46
CA PRO A 145 -5.54 -23.96 -6.32
C PRO A 145 -5.89 -23.49 -4.90
N GLY A 146 -6.64 -22.40 -4.80
CA GLY A 146 -7.03 -21.80 -3.53
C GLY A 146 -5.94 -20.94 -2.87
N GLN A 147 -4.83 -20.66 -3.54
CA GLN A 147 -3.83 -19.70 -3.07
C GLN A 147 -4.04 -18.31 -3.65
N VAL A 148 -3.55 -17.32 -2.91
CA VAL A 148 -3.56 -15.90 -3.26
C VAL A 148 -2.21 -15.29 -2.92
N VAL A 149 -1.80 -14.28 -3.68
CA VAL A 149 -0.69 -13.39 -3.34
C VAL A 149 -1.23 -12.24 -2.50
N VAL A 150 -0.56 -11.90 -1.40
CA VAL A 150 -0.88 -10.77 -0.51
C VAL A 150 0.32 -9.83 -0.38
N ARG A 151 0.31 -8.92 0.60
CA ARG A 151 1.38 -7.96 0.90
C ARG A 151 2.78 -8.56 0.75
N ASP A 152 3.71 -7.77 0.23
CA ASP A 152 5.12 -8.15 0.03
C ASP A 152 5.33 -9.35 -0.92
N GLY A 153 4.29 -9.79 -1.62
CA GLY A 153 4.34 -10.96 -2.51
C GLY A 153 4.21 -12.29 -1.76
N ASP A 154 3.78 -12.28 -0.50
CA ASP A 154 3.57 -13.52 0.25
C ASP A 154 2.42 -14.34 -0.34
N VAL A 155 2.51 -15.66 -0.24
CA VAL A 155 1.48 -16.59 -0.71
C VAL A 155 0.79 -17.24 0.49
N VAL A 156 -0.53 -17.07 0.57
CA VAL A 156 -1.36 -17.62 1.67
C VAL A 156 -2.55 -18.41 1.11
N ALA A 157 -3.24 -19.16 1.96
CA ALA A 157 -4.51 -19.76 1.55
C ALA A 157 -5.58 -18.66 1.44
N ARG A 158 -6.47 -18.76 0.44
CA ARG A 158 -7.53 -17.79 0.23
C ARG A 158 -8.45 -17.64 1.45
N THR A 159 -8.65 -18.72 2.19
CA THR A 159 -9.43 -18.72 3.44
C THR A 159 -8.82 -17.84 4.53
N ASP A 160 -7.51 -17.60 4.47
CA ASP A 160 -6.82 -16.77 5.45
C ASP A 160 -7.12 -15.27 5.22
N LEU A 161 -7.70 -14.90 4.07
CA LEU A 161 -8.19 -13.54 3.81
C LEU A 161 -9.49 -13.22 4.55
N ASP A 162 -10.24 -14.20 5.04
CA ASP A 162 -11.55 -13.94 5.65
C ASP A 162 -11.43 -13.28 7.03
N GLU A 163 -10.23 -13.36 7.64
CA GLU A 163 -9.91 -12.76 8.92
C GLU A 163 -9.56 -11.28 8.76
N CYS A 164 -10.37 -10.43 9.37
CA CYS A 164 -10.00 -9.03 9.58
C CYS A 164 -9.05 -8.96 10.77
N ALA A 165 -7.86 -8.38 10.57
CA ALA A 165 -6.97 -8.06 11.68
C ALA A 165 -7.69 -7.04 12.59
N GLY A 166 -8.11 -7.50 13.77
CA GLY A 166 -8.77 -6.68 14.79
C GLY A 166 -7.81 -5.92 15.70
#